data_AF-A0A2G9PQX8-F1
#
_entry.id   AF-A0A2G9PQX8-F1
#
_cell.length_a   1.000
_cell.length_b   1.000
_cell.length_c   1.000
_cell.angle_alpha   90.00
_cell.angle_beta   90.00
_cell.angle_gamma   90.00
#
_symmetry.space_group_name_H-M   'P 1'
#
loop_
_entity.id
_entity.type
_entity.pdbx_description
1 polymer ?
#
loop_
_entity_poly.entity_id
_entity_poly.type
_entity_poly.pdbx_seq_one_letter_code
_entity_poly.pdbx_strand_id
1 'polypeptide(L)'
;MAKKSFLRKAGSFVAGIIIWILKAAWHVLKVIAGAVWDFVSGLFGKAAASAAKKTETRKAQYVALDEVKAFEGTPDDFENWLYSSKSTVGLILGARGSGKSGLGLKLLENWASRGRRVFAMGFGNAGLPAWIESVKSPEDVPNGAVLLADEGGISFSSRESMSDANRLLSKLLFIARHKDISILFISQNSANIEVNTIRQADYLLLKRPSLLQKDFERGKIKDVYESVADDFKKLGGDKGLVYVYSDAFRGFASNALPSFWSERASKAFGGVKLGAKSN
;
A
#
# COMPACT_ATOMS: atom_id res chain seq x y z
N MET A 1 58.59 4.21 57.87
CA MET A 1 57.36 3.72 57.19
C MET A 1 56.27 4.78 56.93
N ALA A 2 56.46 6.08 57.24
CA ALA A 2 55.36 7.07 57.15
C ALA A 2 55.14 7.77 55.78
N LYS A 3 56.14 7.82 54.88
CA LYS A 3 56.03 8.61 53.62
C LYS A 3 55.18 7.97 52.50
N LYS A 4 54.98 6.64 52.52
CA LYS A 4 54.16 5.93 51.50
C LYS A 4 52.64 6.13 51.68
N SER A 5 52.19 6.53 52.88
CA SER A 5 50.77 6.75 53.19
C SER A 5 50.23 8.08 52.65
N PHE A 6 51.07 9.13 52.65
CA PHE A 6 50.68 10.48 52.21
C PHE A 6 50.54 10.59 50.69
N LEU A 7 51.47 10.00 49.92
CA LEU A 7 51.43 9.98 48.45
C LEU A 7 50.21 9.22 47.91
N ARG A 8 49.76 8.17 48.59
CA ARG A 8 48.53 7.43 48.23
C ARG A 8 47.25 8.25 48.45
N LYS A 9 47.19 9.05 49.51
CA LYS A 9 46.06 9.95 49.79
C LYS A 9 46.00 11.16 48.85
N ALA A 10 47.14 11.72 48.49
CA ALA A 10 47.21 12.79 47.49
C ALA A 10 46.80 12.30 46.09
N GLY A 11 47.24 11.10 45.70
CA GLY A 11 46.85 10.47 44.42
C GLY A 11 45.35 10.19 44.32
N SER A 12 44.71 9.72 45.40
CA SER A 12 43.25 9.49 45.41
C SER A 12 42.44 10.79 45.34
N PHE A 13 42.98 11.90 45.86
CA PHE A 13 42.33 13.21 45.79
C PHE A 13 42.35 13.78 44.37
N VAL A 14 43.50 13.72 43.69
CA VAL A 14 43.63 14.16 42.29
C VAL A 14 42.78 13.31 41.34
N ALA A 15 42.77 11.98 41.54
CA ALA A 15 41.90 11.08 40.76
C ALA A 15 40.41 11.41 40.95
N GLY A 16 39.99 11.76 42.16
CA GLY A 16 38.62 12.19 42.44
C GLY A 16 38.21 13.45 41.67
N ILE A 17 39.10 14.44 41.58
CA ILE A 17 38.87 15.68 40.82
C ILE A 17 38.75 15.39 39.33
N ILE A 18 39.64 14.56 38.77
CA ILE A 18 39.61 14.19 37.34
C ILE A 18 38.30 13.46 37.00
N ILE A 19 37.87 12.51 37.83
CA ILE A 19 36.60 11.79 37.64
C ILE A 19 35.41 12.75 37.71
N TRP A 20 35.46 13.76 38.59
CA TRP A 20 34.40 14.76 38.71
C TRP A 20 34.29 15.65 37.46
N ILE A 21 35.43 16.12 36.93
CA ILE A 21 35.48 16.90 35.68
C ILE A 21 34.97 16.08 34.49
N LEU A 22 35.37 14.80 34.38
CA LEU A 22 34.87 13.91 33.32
C LEU A 22 33.36 13.68 33.41
N LYS A 23 32.82 13.53 34.63
CA LYS A 23 31.36 13.41 34.85
C LYS A 23 30.63 14.69 34.48
N ALA A 24 31.18 15.86 34.82
CA ALA A 24 30.61 17.15 34.44
C ALA A 24 30.61 17.34 32.91
N ALA A 25 31.73 17.03 32.24
CA ALA A 25 31.84 17.07 30.79
C ALA A 25 30.84 16.11 30.11
N TRP A 26 30.68 14.89 30.62
CA TRP A 26 29.69 13.93 30.13
C TRP A 26 28.27 14.45 30.26
N HIS A 27 27.95 15.15 31.36
CA HIS A 27 26.63 15.72 31.57
C HIS A 27 26.33 16.84 30.56
N VAL A 28 27.30 17.72 30.29
CA VAL A 28 27.18 18.77 29.27
C VAL A 28 26.98 18.17 27.88
N LEU A 29 27.75 17.14 27.53
CA LEU A 29 27.65 16.45 26.25
C LEU A 29 26.27 15.80 26.06
N LYS A 30 25.70 15.24 27.13
CA LYS A 30 24.36 14.65 27.11
C LYS A 30 23.26 15.70 26.89
N VAL A 31 23.40 16.88 27.49
CA VAL A 31 22.46 18.00 27.29
C VAL A 31 22.53 18.52 25.85
N ILE A 32 23.73 18.68 25.30
CA ILE A 32 23.92 19.11 23.89
C ILE A 32 23.34 18.07 22.93
N ALA A 33 23.62 16.79 23.15
CA ALA A 33 23.07 15.71 22.33
C ALA A 33 21.53 15.67 22.37
N GLY A 34 20.93 15.90 23.54
CA GLY A 34 19.48 16.04 23.69
C GLY A 34 18.93 17.22 22.90
N ALA A 35 19.52 18.41 23.03
CA ALA A 35 19.09 19.60 22.31
C ALA A 35 19.21 19.47 20.78
N VAL A 36 20.28 18.82 20.30
CA VAL A 36 20.46 18.52 18.87
C VAL A 36 19.40 17.53 18.39
N TRP A 37 19.11 16.49 19.17
CA TRP A 37 18.07 15.52 18.84
C TRP A 37 16.66 16.16 18.77
N ASP A 38 16.34 17.02 19.72
CA ASP A 38 15.06 17.75 19.75
C ASP A 38 14.93 18.73 18.57
N PHE A 39 16.02 19.41 18.20
CA PHE A 39 16.04 20.30 17.03
C PHE A 39 15.88 19.54 15.71
N VAL A 40 16.61 18.43 15.54
CA VAL A 40 16.53 17.58 14.34
C VAL A 40 15.15 16.95 14.22
N SER A 41 14.61 16.38 15.30
CA SER A 41 13.26 15.79 15.29
C SER A 41 12.16 16.85 15.02
N GLY A 42 12.32 18.08 15.51
CA GLY A 42 11.43 19.20 15.20
C GLY A 42 11.43 19.60 13.72
N LEU A 43 12.59 19.58 13.05
CA LEU A 43 12.71 19.83 11.61
C LEU A 43 12.04 18.72 10.78
N PHE A 44 12.28 17.45 11.13
CA PHE A 44 11.62 16.33 10.47
C PHE A 44 10.09 16.33 10.69
N GLY A 45 9.63 16.69 11.88
CA GLY A 45 8.20 16.82 12.20
C GLY A 45 7.50 17.90 11.37
N LYS A 46 8.12 19.08 11.19
CA LYS A 46 7.56 20.17 10.37
C LYS A 46 7.48 19.80 8.88
N ALA A 47 8.48 19.11 8.34
CA ALA A 47 8.47 18.65 6.95
C ALA A 47 7.39 17.59 6.71
N ALA A 48 7.19 16.66 7.65
CA ALA A 48 6.13 15.67 7.60
C ALA A 48 4.73 16.31 7.68
N ALA A 49 4.54 17.28 8.58
CA ALA A 49 3.27 18.01 8.75
C ALA A 49 2.91 18.84 7.51
N SER A 50 3.86 19.54 6.89
CA SER A 50 3.65 20.30 5.65
C SER A 50 3.25 19.39 4.48
N ALA A 51 3.89 18.23 4.36
CA ALA A 51 3.57 17.26 3.32
C ALA A 51 2.22 16.56 3.55
N ALA A 52 1.80 16.34 4.81
CA ALA A 52 0.47 15.85 5.14
C ALA A 52 -0.62 16.88 4.80
N LYS A 53 -0.40 18.16 5.16
CA LYS A 53 -1.33 19.27 4.88
C LYS A 53 -1.52 19.53 3.38
N LYS A 54 -0.49 19.28 2.55
CA LYS A 54 -0.57 19.40 1.07
C LYS A 54 -1.30 18.21 0.41
N THR A 55 -1.40 17.08 1.11
CA THR A 55 -2.17 15.91 0.67
C THR A 55 -3.67 16.08 0.96
N GLU A 56 -4.03 16.73 2.09
CA GLU A 56 -5.42 16.95 2.50
C GLU A 56 -6.27 17.79 1.52
N THR A 57 -5.64 18.60 0.66
CA THR A 57 -6.34 19.60 -0.19
C THR A 57 -6.56 19.18 -1.64
N ARG A 58 -6.09 17.99 -2.07
CA ARG A 58 -6.23 17.55 -3.47
C ARG A 58 -7.65 17.04 -3.73
N LYS A 59 -8.34 17.64 -4.70
CA LYS A 59 -9.62 17.14 -5.22
C LYS A 59 -9.39 15.87 -6.03
N ALA A 60 -10.32 14.92 -5.96
CA ALA A 60 -10.30 13.72 -6.79
C ALA A 60 -10.41 14.10 -8.28
N GLN A 61 -9.59 13.47 -9.13
CA GLN A 61 -9.56 13.73 -10.57
C GLN A 61 -9.85 12.46 -11.36
N TYR A 62 -10.93 12.51 -12.15
CA TYR A 62 -11.21 11.47 -13.13
C TYR A 62 -10.16 11.49 -14.24
N VAL A 63 -9.57 10.33 -14.52
CA VAL A 63 -8.79 10.09 -15.74
C VAL A 63 -9.18 8.70 -16.23
N ALA A 64 -9.64 8.62 -17.48
CA ALA A 64 -10.09 7.38 -18.10
C ALA A 64 -8.94 6.39 -18.28
N LEU A 65 -9.30 5.12 -18.53
CA LEU A 65 -8.35 4.12 -18.98
C LEU A 65 -8.03 4.33 -20.45
N ASP A 66 -6.75 4.43 -20.80
CA ASP A 66 -6.32 4.57 -22.18
C ASP A 66 -6.34 3.21 -22.87
N GLU A 67 -7.04 3.08 -23.99
CA GLU A 67 -7.06 1.84 -24.75
C GLU A 67 -5.66 1.54 -25.33
N VAL A 68 -5.17 0.32 -25.11
CA VAL A 68 -3.89 -0.15 -25.70
C VAL A 68 -4.14 -1.22 -26.76
N LYS A 69 -5.04 -2.17 -26.47
CA LYS A 69 -5.43 -3.23 -27.41
C LYS A 69 -6.77 -3.84 -27.00
N ALA A 70 -7.81 -3.70 -27.81
CA ALA A 70 -9.10 -4.35 -27.57
C ALA A 70 -9.19 -5.75 -28.21
N PHE A 71 -9.85 -6.69 -27.54
CA PHE A 71 -10.31 -7.96 -28.12
C PHE A 71 -11.83 -8.01 -28.20
N GLU A 72 -12.52 -7.54 -27.16
CA GLU A 72 -13.97 -7.42 -27.08
C GLU A 72 -14.34 -6.15 -26.30
N GLY A 73 -15.33 -5.37 -26.77
CA GLY A 73 -15.78 -4.14 -26.11
C GLY A 73 -14.74 -3.01 -26.09
N THR A 74 -14.95 -2.00 -25.24
CA THR A 74 -14.04 -0.85 -25.07
C THR A 74 -13.77 -0.55 -23.60
N PRO A 75 -12.65 0.12 -23.25
CA PRO A 75 -12.40 0.58 -21.87
C PRO A 75 -13.51 1.49 -21.35
N ASP A 76 -14.10 2.33 -22.22
CA ASP A 76 -15.19 3.22 -21.85
C ASP A 76 -16.45 2.46 -21.45
N ASP A 77 -16.80 1.38 -22.16
CA ASP A 77 -17.93 0.51 -21.79
C ASP A 77 -17.72 -0.11 -20.41
N PHE A 78 -16.50 -0.59 -20.15
CA PHE A 78 -16.14 -1.13 -18.85
C PHE A 78 -16.19 -0.06 -17.75
N GLU A 79 -15.64 1.13 -17.97
CA GLU A 79 -15.69 2.21 -16.99
C GLU A 79 -17.12 2.69 -16.73
N ASN A 80 -17.93 2.83 -17.77
CA ASN A 80 -19.33 3.21 -17.63
C ASN A 80 -20.10 2.18 -16.80
N TRP A 81 -19.93 0.89 -17.09
CA TRP A 81 -20.51 -0.19 -16.28
C TRP A 81 -19.98 -0.18 -14.84
N LEU A 82 -18.66 -0.10 -14.65
CA LEU A 82 -18.01 -0.16 -13.35
C LEU A 82 -18.45 0.97 -12.41
N TYR A 83 -18.50 2.20 -12.92
CA TYR A 83 -18.80 3.37 -12.10
C TYR A 83 -20.29 3.62 -11.91
N SER A 84 -21.17 3.07 -12.78
CA SER A 84 -22.63 3.14 -12.62
C SER A 84 -23.22 1.99 -11.80
N SER A 85 -22.50 0.87 -11.69
CA SER A 85 -22.93 -0.29 -10.92
C SER A 85 -23.02 0.02 -9.42
N LYS A 86 -24.09 -0.45 -8.78
CA LYS A 86 -24.31 -0.29 -7.34
C LYS A 86 -23.30 -1.07 -6.51
N SER A 87 -23.06 -2.32 -6.91
CA SER A 87 -22.16 -3.26 -6.24
C SER A 87 -21.39 -4.03 -7.30
N THR A 88 -20.07 -4.11 -7.15
CA THR A 88 -19.19 -4.91 -8.00
C THR A 88 -18.08 -5.51 -7.16
N VAL A 89 -17.60 -6.69 -7.52
CA VAL A 89 -16.45 -7.36 -6.93
C VAL A 89 -15.35 -7.48 -8.00
N GLY A 90 -14.28 -6.72 -7.82
CA GLY A 90 -13.10 -6.75 -8.69
C GLY A 90 -11.89 -7.37 -8.00
N LEU A 91 -11.10 -8.14 -8.76
CA LEU A 91 -9.80 -8.64 -8.31
C LEU A 91 -8.66 -8.01 -9.12
N ILE A 92 -7.66 -7.45 -8.44
CA ILE A 92 -6.40 -7.02 -9.06
C ILE A 92 -5.31 -8.03 -8.73
N LEU A 93 -4.73 -8.63 -9.77
CA LEU A 93 -3.69 -9.66 -9.65
C LEU A 93 -2.41 -9.24 -10.36
N GLY A 94 -1.29 -9.87 -9.99
CA GLY A 94 0.00 -9.69 -10.66
C GLY A 94 1.18 -9.52 -9.68
N ALA A 95 2.37 -9.35 -10.24
CA ALA A 95 3.64 -9.42 -9.49
C ALA A 95 3.82 -8.31 -8.43
N ARG A 96 4.75 -8.51 -7.50
CA ARG A 96 5.27 -7.42 -6.67
C ARG A 96 5.82 -6.30 -7.56
N GLY A 97 5.49 -5.05 -7.22
CA GLY A 97 5.95 -3.88 -7.98
C GLY A 97 5.29 -3.69 -9.36
N SER A 98 4.29 -4.49 -9.74
CA SER A 98 3.61 -4.38 -11.05
C SER A 98 2.61 -3.21 -11.15
N GLY A 99 2.48 -2.39 -10.11
CA GLY A 99 1.60 -1.22 -10.10
C GLY A 99 0.16 -1.47 -9.65
N LYS A 100 -0.16 -2.62 -9.04
CA LYS A 100 -1.53 -2.95 -8.55
C LYS A 100 -2.13 -1.89 -7.64
N SER A 101 -1.41 -1.46 -6.60
CA SER A 101 -1.89 -0.45 -5.65
C SER A 101 -2.09 0.91 -6.33
N GLY A 102 -1.27 1.24 -7.34
CA GLY A 102 -1.45 2.45 -8.15
C GLY A 102 -2.73 2.41 -8.99
N LEU A 103 -2.98 1.28 -9.67
CA LEU A 103 -4.23 1.03 -10.40
C LEU A 103 -5.44 1.09 -9.45
N GLY A 104 -5.39 0.38 -8.32
CA GLY A 104 -6.50 0.36 -7.36
C GLY A 104 -6.83 1.74 -6.81
N LEU A 105 -5.81 2.52 -6.43
CA LEU A 105 -6.00 3.90 -5.95
C LEU A 105 -6.46 4.85 -7.07
N LYS A 106 -6.07 4.61 -8.33
CA LYS A 106 -6.58 5.39 -9.47
C LYS A 106 -8.06 5.13 -9.73
N LEU A 107 -8.50 3.88 -9.72
CA LEU A 107 -9.92 3.54 -9.83
C LEU A 107 -10.72 4.11 -8.65
N LEU A 108 -10.15 4.04 -7.44
CA LEU A 108 -10.74 4.64 -6.24
C LEU A 108 -10.92 6.17 -6.38
N GLU A 109 -9.92 6.86 -6.93
CA GLU A 109 -10.03 8.28 -7.27
C GLU A 109 -11.14 8.56 -8.29
N ASN A 110 -11.27 7.71 -9.31
CA ASN A 110 -12.31 7.86 -10.33
C ASN A 110 -13.72 7.70 -9.72
N TRP A 111 -13.95 6.72 -8.83
CA TRP A 111 -15.20 6.62 -8.09
C TRP A 111 -15.48 7.84 -7.21
N ALA A 112 -14.47 8.35 -6.50
CA ALA A 112 -14.61 9.54 -5.66
C ALA A 112 -14.96 10.79 -6.47
N SER A 113 -14.34 10.96 -7.64
CA SER A 113 -14.63 12.08 -8.55
C SER A 113 -16.07 12.06 -9.09
N ARG A 114 -16.70 10.87 -9.11
CA ARG A 114 -18.10 10.67 -9.48
C ARG A 114 -19.05 10.68 -8.27
N GLY A 115 -18.58 11.08 -7.09
CA GLY A 115 -19.39 11.29 -5.90
C GLY A 115 -19.64 10.06 -5.02
N ARG A 116 -19.02 8.90 -5.30
CA ARG A 116 -19.10 7.75 -4.39
C ARG A 116 -18.18 7.96 -3.20
N ARG A 117 -18.63 7.53 -2.02
CA ARG A 117 -17.77 7.46 -0.83
C ARG A 117 -16.78 6.31 -0.99
N VAL A 118 -15.52 6.59 -0.72
CA VAL A 118 -14.43 5.63 -0.96
C VAL A 118 -13.60 5.36 0.29
N PHE A 119 -13.25 4.10 0.44
CA PHE A 119 -12.57 3.56 1.61
C PHE A 119 -11.37 2.74 1.20
N ALA A 120 -10.35 2.70 2.06
CA ALA A 120 -9.13 1.92 1.83
C ALA A 120 -8.72 1.13 3.08
N MET A 121 -8.42 -0.14 2.88
CA MET A 121 -7.97 -1.08 3.90
C MET A 121 -6.58 -1.65 3.55
N GLY A 122 -5.65 -1.59 4.50
CA GLY A 122 -4.24 -1.98 4.26
C GLY A 122 -3.35 -0.83 3.77
N PHE A 123 -3.79 0.43 3.87
CA PHE A 123 -3.11 1.59 3.27
C PHE A 123 -2.57 2.62 4.29
N GLY A 124 -2.45 2.25 5.57
CA GLY A 124 -2.27 3.20 6.70
C GLY A 124 -1.10 4.18 6.65
N ASN A 125 -0.09 3.99 5.78
CA ASN A 125 1.07 4.87 5.63
C ASN A 125 1.19 5.55 4.26
N ALA A 126 0.18 5.41 3.39
CA ALA A 126 0.26 5.86 2.00
C ALA A 126 0.16 7.38 1.80
N GLY A 127 -0.24 8.13 2.83
CA GLY A 127 -0.57 9.55 2.69
C GLY A 127 -1.78 9.71 1.78
N LEU A 128 -2.89 9.07 2.16
CA LEU A 128 -4.15 9.17 1.44
C LEU A 128 -4.76 10.58 1.63
N PRO A 129 -5.43 11.13 0.60
CA PRO A 129 -6.18 12.38 0.73
C PRO A 129 -7.43 12.19 1.60
N ALA A 130 -7.96 13.28 2.13
CA ALA A 130 -9.06 13.28 3.11
C ALA A 130 -10.37 12.65 2.60
N TRP A 131 -10.55 12.54 1.28
CA TRP A 131 -11.71 11.91 0.67
C TRP A 131 -11.59 10.38 0.56
N ILE A 132 -10.45 9.78 0.95
CA ILE A 132 -10.29 8.33 1.14
C ILE A 132 -10.24 8.03 2.63
N GLU A 133 -11.29 7.42 3.15
CA GLU A 133 -11.36 7.01 4.56
C GLU A 133 -10.63 5.68 4.76
N SER A 134 -9.66 5.62 5.69
CA SER A 134 -8.99 4.36 6.01
C SER A 134 -9.75 3.58 7.07
N VAL A 135 -10.06 2.32 6.78
CA VAL A 135 -10.80 1.42 7.67
C VAL A 135 -9.95 0.22 8.07
N LYS A 136 -10.21 -0.31 9.27
CA LYS A 136 -9.56 -1.52 9.78
C LYS A 136 -10.41 -2.77 9.55
N SER A 137 -11.73 -2.61 9.54
CA SER A 137 -12.67 -3.71 9.37
C SER A 137 -13.63 -3.46 8.20
N PRO A 138 -13.97 -4.47 7.39
CA PRO A 138 -14.96 -4.34 6.32
C PRO A 138 -16.34 -3.84 6.82
N GLU A 139 -16.68 -4.16 8.06
CA GLU A 139 -17.94 -3.82 8.72
C GLU A 139 -18.11 -2.31 8.93
N ASP A 140 -17.00 -1.57 8.99
CA ASP A 140 -16.99 -0.11 9.16
C ASP A 140 -17.40 0.63 7.88
N VAL A 141 -17.44 -0.07 6.74
CA VAL A 141 -17.80 0.53 5.46
C VAL A 141 -19.33 0.71 5.37
N PRO A 142 -19.81 1.93 5.06
CA PRO A 142 -21.23 2.22 4.93
C PRO A 142 -21.80 1.68 3.62
N ASN A 143 -23.14 1.59 3.57
CA ASN A 143 -23.84 1.07 2.40
C ASN A 143 -23.60 1.94 1.15
N GLY A 144 -23.57 1.31 -0.02
CA GLY A 144 -23.39 2.00 -1.30
C GLY A 144 -21.98 2.55 -1.55
N ALA A 145 -21.02 2.32 -0.65
CA ALA A 145 -19.66 2.80 -0.76
C ALA A 145 -18.75 1.88 -1.61
N VAL A 146 -17.52 2.33 -1.83
CA VAL A 146 -16.47 1.55 -2.50
C VAL A 146 -15.33 1.29 -1.53
N LEU A 147 -14.85 0.04 -1.48
CA LEU A 147 -13.74 -0.38 -0.66
C LEU A 147 -12.61 -0.95 -1.50
N LEU A 148 -11.42 -0.36 -1.38
CA LEU A 148 -10.15 -0.93 -1.86
C LEU A 148 -9.45 -1.67 -0.72
N ALA A 149 -9.15 -2.95 -0.90
CA ALA A 149 -8.45 -3.76 0.11
C ALA A 149 -7.15 -4.34 -0.47
N ASP A 150 -6.01 -4.10 0.19
CA ASP A 150 -4.71 -4.66 -0.20
C ASP A 150 -4.29 -5.75 0.78
N GLU A 151 -4.29 -7.00 0.30
CA GLU A 151 -3.88 -8.19 1.07
C GLU A 151 -2.50 -8.00 1.71
N GLY A 152 -1.55 -7.43 0.96
CA GLY A 152 -0.19 -7.22 1.44
C GLY A 152 -0.17 -6.25 2.62
N GLY A 153 -0.83 -5.11 2.47
CA GLY A 153 -0.90 -4.08 3.51
C GLY A 153 -1.61 -4.55 4.79
N ILE A 154 -2.63 -5.39 4.66
CA ILE A 154 -3.38 -5.93 5.79
C ILE A 154 -2.55 -6.97 6.55
N SER A 155 -1.94 -7.91 5.82
CA SER A 155 -1.11 -8.98 6.39
C SER A 155 0.17 -8.47 7.07
N PHE A 156 0.68 -7.29 6.67
CA PHE A 156 1.80 -6.65 7.39
C PHE A 156 1.37 -5.95 8.69
N SER A 157 0.09 -5.62 8.82
CA SER A 157 -0.48 -4.93 9.99
C SER A 157 -1.02 -5.89 11.05
N SER A 158 -1.48 -7.09 10.66
CA SER A 158 -1.84 -8.19 11.55
C SER A 158 -0.64 -9.14 11.70
N ARG A 159 -0.09 -9.29 12.91
CA ARG A 159 0.96 -10.30 13.18
C ARG A 159 0.37 -11.72 13.29
N GLU A 160 -0.64 -12.06 12.51
CA GLU A 160 -1.27 -13.39 12.47
C GLU A 160 -1.30 -13.92 11.03
N SER A 161 -1.21 -15.25 10.92
CA SER A 161 -0.66 -16.01 9.80
C SER A 161 -1.62 -16.22 8.62
N MET A 162 -1.04 -16.49 7.43
CA MET A 162 -1.55 -16.89 6.08
C MET A 162 -3.03 -17.27 5.84
N SER A 163 -3.84 -17.62 6.86
CA SER A 163 -5.29 -17.85 6.78
C SER A 163 -6.15 -16.59 6.59
N ASP A 164 -5.54 -15.40 6.62
CA ASP A 164 -6.24 -14.12 6.66
C ASP A 164 -6.81 -13.64 5.32
N ALA A 165 -6.13 -13.89 4.18
CA ALA A 165 -6.57 -13.37 2.88
C ALA A 165 -7.90 -13.95 2.42
N ASN A 166 -8.07 -15.27 2.55
CA ASN A 166 -9.33 -15.96 2.27
C ASN A 166 -10.43 -15.49 3.20
N ARG A 167 -10.15 -15.46 4.50
CA ARG A 167 -11.13 -15.06 5.50
C ARG A 167 -11.59 -13.62 5.28
N LEU A 168 -10.64 -12.73 4.98
CA LEU A 168 -10.91 -11.34 4.65
C LEU A 168 -11.76 -11.24 3.40
N LEU A 169 -11.37 -11.89 2.31
CA LEU A 169 -12.11 -11.80 1.07
C LEU A 169 -13.51 -12.43 1.19
N SER A 170 -13.67 -13.54 1.91
CA SER A 170 -14.98 -14.11 2.21
C SER A 170 -15.85 -13.19 3.05
N LYS A 171 -15.29 -12.49 4.06
CA LYS A 171 -15.99 -11.45 4.82
C LYS A 171 -16.40 -10.27 3.93
N LEU A 172 -15.49 -9.82 3.09
CA LEU A 172 -15.70 -8.76 2.11
C LEU A 172 -16.87 -9.10 1.19
N LEU A 173 -16.84 -10.27 0.55
CA LEU A 173 -17.93 -10.75 -0.31
C LEU A 173 -19.28 -10.84 0.41
N PHE A 174 -19.28 -11.39 1.63
CA PHE A 174 -20.48 -11.46 2.46
C PHE A 174 -21.07 -10.06 2.70
N ILE A 175 -20.23 -9.08 3.02
CA ILE A 175 -20.65 -7.71 3.30
C ILE A 175 -21.11 -6.98 2.03
N ALA A 176 -20.41 -7.15 0.90
CA ALA A 176 -20.82 -6.58 -0.39
C ALA A 176 -22.28 -6.91 -0.73
N ARG A 177 -22.67 -8.18 -0.54
CA ARG A 177 -24.01 -8.67 -0.86
C ARG A 177 -25.13 -8.01 -0.06
N HIS A 178 -24.86 -7.59 1.18
CA HIS A 178 -25.88 -7.03 2.07
C HIS A 178 -25.88 -5.50 2.16
N LYS A 179 -24.79 -4.85 1.76
CA LYS A 179 -24.60 -3.41 1.89
C LYS A 179 -24.50 -2.65 0.57
N ASP A 180 -24.65 -3.33 -0.57
CA ASP A 180 -24.41 -2.76 -1.91
C ASP A 180 -23.02 -2.09 -2.01
N ILE A 181 -21.99 -2.75 -1.47
CA ILE A 181 -20.63 -2.22 -1.47
C ILE A 181 -19.87 -2.76 -2.67
N SER A 182 -19.23 -1.85 -3.40
CA SER A 182 -18.26 -2.25 -4.44
C SER A 182 -16.91 -2.52 -3.82
N ILE A 183 -16.32 -3.67 -4.10
CA ILE A 183 -15.07 -4.14 -3.51
C ILE A 183 -14.05 -4.31 -4.62
N LEU A 184 -12.86 -3.75 -4.41
CA LEU A 184 -11.69 -3.96 -5.24
C LEU A 184 -10.60 -4.57 -4.36
N PHE A 185 -10.30 -5.85 -4.59
CA PHE A 185 -9.35 -6.61 -3.79
C PHE A 185 -8.04 -6.80 -4.55
N ILE A 186 -6.93 -6.37 -3.96
CA ILE A 186 -5.59 -6.55 -4.50
C ILE A 186 -4.95 -7.78 -3.86
N SER A 187 -4.51 -8.72 -4.69
CA SER A 187 -3.72 -9.88 -4.26
C SER A 187 -2.48 -10.06 -5.12
N GLN A 188 -1.43 -10.64 -4.53
CA GLN A 188 -0.20 -10.96 -5.24
C GLN A 188 -0.25 -12.33 -5.92
N ASN A 189 -1.03 -13.28 -5.40
CA ASN A 189 -1.12 -14.63 -5.95
C ASN A 189 -2.56 -15.12 -5.82
N SER A 190 -3.21 -15.44 -6.94
CA SER A 190 -4.56 -15.95 -6.86
C SER A 190 -4.61 -17.28 -6.13
N ALA A 191 -3.55 -18.11 -6.14
CA ALA A 191 -3.47 -19.45 -5.50
C ALA A 191 -3.90 -19.46 -4.03
N ASN A 192 -3.74 -18.34 -3.34
CA ASN A 192 -4.17 -18.23 -1.96
C ASN A 192 -5.68 -18.02 -1.82
N ILE A 193 -6.38 -17.50 -2.85
CA ILE A 193 -7.81 -17.14 -2.84
C ILE A 193 -8.74 -18.31 -3.19
N GLU A 194 -9.67 -18.72 -2.32
CA GLU A 194 -10.62 -19.80 -2.62
C GLU A 194 -11.31 -19.68 -4.00
N VAL A 195 -11.49 -20.82 -4.70
CA VAL A 195 -12.08 -20.84 -6.06
C VAL A 195 -13.50 -20.27 -6.11
N ASN A 196 -14.31 -20.53 -5.08
CA ASN A 196 -15.67 -20.02 -4.97
C ASN A 196 -15.71 -18.50 -4.81
N THR A 197 -14.64 -17.95 -4.23
CA THR A 197 -14.44 -16.52 -4.05
C THR A 197 -14.05 -15.85 -5.37
N ILE A 198 -13.16 -16.48 -6.15
CA ILE A 198 -12.81 -16.00 -7.51
C ILE A 198 -14.03 -16.03 -8.43
N ARG A 199 -14.89 -17.05 -8.34
CA ARG A 199 -16.11 -17.18 -9.14
C ARG A 199 -17.11 -16.04 -8.91
N GLN A 200 -17.04 -15.38 -7.76
CA GLN A 200 -17.91 -14.25 -7.42
C GLN A 200 -17.38 -12.90 -7.89
N ALA A 201 -16.19 -12.86 -8.51
CA ALA A 201 -15.66 -11.64 -9.09
C ALA A 201 -16.40 -11.32 -10.40
N ASP A 202 -16.88 -10.09 -10.51
CA ASP A 202 -17.52 -9.57 -11.73
C ASP A 202 -16.47 -9.22 -12.80
N TYR A 203 -15.24 -8.91 -12.39
CA TYR A 203 -14.13 -8.62 -13.29
C TYR A 203 -12.75 -8.91 -12.66
N LEU A 204 -11.77 -9.16 -13.53
CA LEU A 204 -10.37 -9.29 -13.18
C LEU A 204 -9.55 -8.20 -13.85
N LEU A 205 -8.61 -7.63 -13.11
CA LEU A 205 -7.61 -6.68 -13.59
C LEU A 205 -6.24 -7.31 -13.41
N LEU A 206 -5.66 -7.80 -14.49
CA LEU A 206 -4.39 -8.49 -14.46
C LEU A 206 -3.25 -7.51 -14.78
N LYS A 207 -2.36 -7.32 -13.82
CA LYS A 207 -1.05 -6.72 -14.05
C LYS A 207 -0.06 -7.80 -14.47
N ARG A 208 1.09 -7.39 -14.98
CA ARG A 208 2.14 -8.33 -15.41
C ARG A 208 2.45 -9.36 -14.31
N PRO A 209 2.39 -10.67 -14.61
CA PRO A 209 2.76 -11.70 -13.65
C PRO A 209 4.28 -11.78 -13.52
N SER A 210 4.78 -12.31 -12.40
CA SER A 210 6.19 -12.73 -12.32
C SER A 210 6.38 -14.07 -13.02
N LEU A 211 7.62 -14.42 -13.38
CA LEU A 211 7.93 -15.66 -14.11
C LEU A 211 7.31 -16.89 -13.43
N LEU A 212 7.59 -17.08 -12.13
CA LEU A 212 7.08 -18.20 -11.36
C LEU A 212 5.60 -18.04 -10.98
N GLN A 213 5.10 -16.81 -10.85
CA GLN A 213 3.71 -16.58 -10.47
C GLN A 213 2.75 -17.25 -11.44
N LYS A 214 3.00 -17.14 -12.76
CA LYS A 214 2.18 -17.76 -13.80
C LYS A 214 1.99 -19.27 -13.56
N ASP A 215 3.05 -19.96 -13.13
CA ASP A 215 3.02 -21.42 -12.92
C ASP A 215 2.22 -21.83 -11.68
N PHE A 216 2.10 -20.93 -10.70
CA PHE A 216 1.37 -21.16 -9.46
C PHE A 216 -0.03 -20.54 -9.45
N GLU A 217 -0.46 -19.83 -10.48
CA GLU A 217 -1.83 -19.31 -10.57
C GLU A 217 -2.86 -20.45 -10.70
N ARG A 218 -4.11 -20.20 -10.26
CA ARG A 218 -5.20 -21.17 -10.45
C ARG A 218 -5.55 -21.35 -11.92
N GLY A 219 -5.97 -22.56 -12.30
CA GLY A 219 -6.27 -22.98 -13.68
C GLY A 219 -6.88 -21.90 -14.56
N LYS A 220 -8.08 -21.39 -14.25
CA LYS A 220 -8.72 -20.40 -15.11
C LYS A 220 -7.95 -19.08 -15.24
N ILE A 221 -7.31 -18.61 -14.17
CA ILE A 221 -6.49 -17.38 -14.19
C ILE A 221 -5.19 -17.62 -14.96
N LYS A 222 -4.60 -18.82 -14.80
CA LYS A 222 -3.46 -19.27 -15.58
C LYS A 222 -3.79 -19.31 -17.07
N ASP A 223 -4.93 -19.87 -17.46
CA ASP A 223 -5.39 -19.90 -18.87
C ASP A 223 -5.50 -18.48 -19.43
N VAL A 224 -6.06 -17.54 -18.65
CA VAL A 224 -6.15 -16.14 -19.06
C VAL A 224 -4.76 -15.54 -19.23
N TYR A 225 -3.85 -15.69 -18.26
CA TYR A 225 -2.47 -15.21 -18.40
C TYR A 225 -1.73 -15.84 -19.58
N GLU A 226 -1.96 -17.11 -19.87
CA GLU A 226 -1.38 -17.81 -21.02
C GLU A 226 -1.87 -17.22 -22.33
N SER A 227 -3.18 -16.97 -22.45
CA SER A 227 -3.78 -16.40 -23.67
C SER A 227 -3.25 -15.01 -24.02
N VAL A 228 -2.76 -14.24 -23.04
CA VAL A 228 -2.26 -12.86 -23.23
C VAL A 228 -0.78 -12.68 -22.89
N ALA A 229 -0.04 -13.77 -22.70
CA ALA A 229 1.36 -13.73 -22.26
C ALA A 229 2.27 -12.98 -23.25
N ASP A 230 2.10 -13.24 -24.54
CA ASP A 230 2.89 -12.59 -25.60
C ASP A 230 2.61 -11.10 -25.68
N ASP A 231 1.36 -10.69 -25.44
CA ASP A 231 0.99 -9.28 -25.42
C ASP A 231 1.61 -8.56 -24.21
N PHE A 232 1.60 -9.18 -23.02
CA PHE A 232 2.32 -8.62 -21.87
C PHE A 232 3.83 -8.45 -22.13
N LYS A 233 4.44 -9.33 -22.92
CA LYS A 233 5.84 -9.24 -23.31
C LYS A 233 6.09 -8.10 -24.30
N LYS A 234 5.23 -7.97 -25.32
CA LYS A 234 5.34 -6.94 -26.37
C LYS A 234 5.02 -5.54 -25.85
N LEU A 235 3.98 -5.41 -25.03
CA LEU A 235 3.49 -4.14 -24.49
C LEU A 235 4.23 -3.75 -23.19
N GLY A 236 5.25 -4.51 -22.79
CA GLY A 236 5.80 -4.53 -21.44
C GLY A 236 6.53 -3.27 -20.96
N GLY A 237 6.69 -2.25 -21.81
CA GLY A 237 7.34 -0.99 -21.45
C GLY A 237 6.55 -0.16 -20.44
N ASP A 238 5.22 -0.32 -20.41
CA ASP A 238 4.34 0.50 -19.60
C ASP A 238 3.98 -0.16 -18.25
N LYS A 239 4.11 0.60 -17.16
CA LYS A 239 3.69 0.20 -15.80
C LYS A 239 2.18 0.38 -15.58
N GLY A 240 1.55 1.28 -16.33
CA GLY A 240 0.11 1.50 -16.39
C GLY A 240 -0.62 0.35 -17.06
N LEU A 241 0.07 -0.47 -17.86
CA LEU A 241 -0.52 -1.60 -18.58
C LEU A 241 -1.30 -2.54 -17.64
N VAL A 242 -2.54 -2.81 -17.99
CA VAL A 242 -3.44 -3.74 -17.32
C VAL A 242 -4.23 -4.50 -18.39
N TYR A 243 -4.38 -5.81 -18.20
CA TYR A 243 -5.34 -6.59 -18.96
C TYR A 243 -6.65 -6.64 -18.19
N VAL A 244 -7.72 -6.11 -18.78
CA VAL A 244 -9.07 -6.15 -18.23
C VAL A 244 -9.76 -7.40 -18.74
N TYR A 245 -10.34 -8.16 -17.83
CA TYR A 245 -11.16 -9.33 -18.13
C TYR A 245 -12.53 -9.15 -17.46
N SER A 246 -13.50 -8.75 -18.26
CA SER A 246 -14.90 -8.54 -17.86
C SER A 246 -15.83 -8.88 -19.03
N ASP A 247 -17.14 -8.82 -18.81
CA ASP A 247 -18.12 -8.97 -19.88
C ASP A 247 -18.22 -7.70 -20.77
N ALA A 248 -17.94 -6.52 -20.20
CA ALA A 248 -18.01 -5.25 -20.92
C ALA A 248 -16.74 -4.96 -21.76
N PHE A 249 -15.59 -5.49 -21.33
CA PHE A 249 -14.31 -5.29 -22.01
C PHE A 249 -13.35 -6.45 -21.74
N ARG A 250 -12.73 -6.93 -22.81
CA ARG A 250 -11.56 -7.80 -22.78
C ARG A 250 -10.47 -7.19 -23.63
N GLY A 251 -9.38 -6.81 -23.00
CA GLY A 251 -8.32 -6.09 -23.68
C GLY A 251 -7.29 -5.49 -22.75
N PHE A 252 -6.24 -4.94 -23.34
CA PHE A 252 -5.24 -4.14 -22.65
C PHE A 252 -5.66 -2.67 -22.63
N ALA A 253 -5.53 -2.09 -21.45
CA ALA A 253 -5.61 -0.65 -21.24
C ALA A 253 -4.40 -0.17 -20.42
N SER A 254 -4.23 1.14 -20.32
CA SER A 254 -3.26 1.77 -19.45
C SER A 254 -3.95 2.69 -18.45
N ASN A 255 -3.43 2.72 -17.23
CA ASN A 255 -3.90 3.62 -16.19
C ASN A 255 -2.84 4.68 -15.86
N ALA A 256 -3.29 5.93 -15.74
CA ALA A 256 -2.52 6.96 -15.08
C ALA A 256 -2.33 6.64 -13.58
N LEU A 257 -1.32 7.23 -12.96
CA LEU A 257 -1.22 7.23 -11.50
C LEU A 257 -2.27 8.17 -10.89
N PRO A 258 -2.74 7.92 -9.65
CA PRO A 258 -3.68 8.83 -9.01
C PRO A 258 -3.07 10.21 -8.77
N SER A 259 -3.88 11.26 -8.76
CA SER A 259 -3.40 12.65 -8.70
C SER A 259 -2.61 12.97 -7.42
N PHE A 260 -2.81 12.18 -6.36
CA PHE A 260 -2.12 12.29 -5.07
C PHE A 260 -0.90 11.37 -4.94
N TRP A 261 -0.54 10.63 -6.00
CA TRP A 261 0.61 9.73 -5.97
C TRP A 261 1.89 10.49 -5.65
N SER A 262 2.64 9.97 -4.69
CA SER A 262 3.87 10.58 -4.20
C SER A 262 4.94 9.53 -4.00
N GLU A 263 6.20 9.95 -3.88
CA GLU A 263 7.28 9.04 -3.55
C GLU A 263 7.06 8.35 -2.18
N ARG A 264 6.34 9.01 -1.26
CA ARG A 264 5.93 8.41 0.03
C ARG A 264 4.94 7.28 -0.18
N ALA A 265 3.93 7.49 -1.03
CA ALA A 265 3.00 6.44 -1.42
C ALA A 265 3.78 5.27 -2.05
N SER A 266 4.69 5.56 -2.99
CA SER A 266 5.53 4.54 -3.62
C SER A 266 6.40 3.75 -2.62
N LYS A 267 6.96 4.41 -1.60
CA LYS A 267 7.78 3.77 -0.56
C LYS A 267 6.95 2.98 0.45
N ALA A 268 5.75 3.45 0.78
CA ALA A 268 4.81 2.73 1.65
C ALA A 268 4.41 1.38 1.05
N PHE A 269 4.33 1.27 -0.28
CA PHE A 269 4.03 0.03 -0.99
C PHE A 269 5.26 -0.78 -1.43
N GLY A 270 6.46 -0.17 -1.38
CA GLY A 270 7.72 -0.77 -1.88
C GLY A 270 8.39 -1.79 -0.95
N GLY A 271 7.87 -1.97 0.26
CA GLY A 271 8.44 -2.85 1.28
C GLY A 271 9.33 -2.08 2.27
N VAL A 272 9.08 -2.33 3.55
CA VAL A 272 9.84 -1.79 4.68
C VAL A 272 11.31 -2.21 4.57
N LYS A 273 12.25 -1.26 4.68
CA LYS A 273 13.67 -1.56 4.91
C LYS A 273 13.76 -2.37 6.21
N LEU A 274 14.05 -3.67 6.10
CA LEU A 274 14.41 -4.50 7.24
C LEU A 274 15.55 -3.80 8.00
N GLY A 275 15.34 -3.57 9.29
CA GLY A 275 16.24 -2.80 10.13
C GLY A 275 17.67 -3.30 10.03
N ALA A 276 18.58 -2.42 9.62
CA ALA A 276 19.99 -2.60 9.88
C ALA A 276 20.15 -2.65 11.41
N LYS A 277 20.43 -3.83 11.96
CA LYS A 277 20.99 -3.93 13.30
C LYS A 277 22.33 -3.19 13.25
N SER A 278 22.42 -2.06 13.93
CA SER A 278 23.71 -1.50 14.33
C SER A 278 24.36 -2.47 15.31
N ASN A 279 25.62 -2.79 15.03
CA ASN A 279 26.55 -3.67 15.75
C ASN A 279 26.33 -3.78 17.26
#